data_AF-A0A2S2R1T4-F1
#
_entry.id   AF-A0A2S2R1T4-F1
#
_cell.length_a   1.000
_cell.length_b   1.000
_cell.length_c   1.000
_cell.angle_alpha   90.00
_cell.angle_beta   90.00
_cell.angle_gamma   90.00
#
_symmetry.space_group_name_H-M   'P 1'
#
loop_
_entity.id
_entity.type
_entity.pdbx_description
1 polymer ?
#
loop_
_entity_poly.entity_id
_entity_poly.type
_entity_poly.pdbx_seq_one_letter_code
_entity_poly.pdbx_strand_id
1 'polypeptide(L)'
;NNVKSIISNSYKNVIGFICVIYSGDPLPHIEYTEQEIKTWGTVFRELTKLYPTHACKEYNHLFPLLVENCGYNENSIPQFEDISNFLKDSTGFTLRPVGGLLSSRDFLAGLAFRVFHSTQYIRHHSRPLYTPEPDICHELLGHVPLFANPAFAQFSQEIGLASLGAPDDYIKKLATCYWFTVEFGLCRQDSELKAYGAGLLSSIGELQYSLSDQPELKPFDPEVTGKQEYPITEYQPTYFVAESFDDVKEKLIKFANTIPKKFGIRYNPYTQSVQVLDSKLQLQELANNISNELQILRYTLNKVE
;
A
#
# COMPACT_ATOMS: atom_id res chain seq x y z
N ASN A 1 -26.82 -22.86 16.82
CA ASN A 1 -26.22 -22.67 15.48
C ASN A 1 -27.06 -21.84 14.50
N ASN A 2 -27.71 -20.75 14.91
CA ASN A 2 -28.29 -19.81 13.91
C ASN A 2 -28.50 -18.36 14.41
N VAL A 3 -27.77 -17.92 15.43
CA VAL A 3 -27.84 -16.52 15.94
C VAL A 3 -26.48 -15.80 15.83
N LYS A 4 -25.39 -16.54 15.59
CA LYS A 4 -24.04 -15.96 15.42
C LYS A 4 -23.74 -15.40 14.02
N SER A 5 -24.52 -15.73 12.98
CA SER A 5 -24.29 -15.20 11.62
C SER A 5 -25.08 -13.92 11.30
N ILE A 6 -26.08 -13.57 12.11
CA ILE A 6 -27.00 -12.47 11.78
C ILE A 6 -26.42 -11.11 12.20
N ILE A 7 -25.69 -11.04 13.32
CA ILE A 7 -25.12 -9.78 13.84
C ILE A 7 -23.85 -9.37 13.07
N SER A 8 -23.05 -10.33 12.58
CA SER A 8 -21.88 -10.05 11.73
C SER A 8 -22.26 -9.61 10.31
N ASN A 9 -23.38 -10.09 9.77
CA ASN A 9 -23.79 -9.75 8.41
C ASN A 9 -24.46 -8.38 8.32
N SER A 10 -25.16 -7.93 9.36
CA SER A 10 -25.83 -6.62 9.36
C SER A 10 -24.84 -5.46 9.28
N TYR A 11 -23.70 -5.52 9.98
CA TYR A 11 -22.67 -4.47 9.93
C TYR A 11 -21.82 -4.53 8.66
N LYS A 12 -21.45 -5.73 8.17
CA LYS A 12 -20.79 -5.89 6.85
C LYS A 12 -21.68 -5.34 5.72
N ASN A 13 -23.00 -5.47 5.83
CA ASN A 13 -23.94 -4.90 4.86
C ASN A 13 -24.01 -3.37 4.90
N VAL A 14 -23.92 -2.75 6.08
CA VAL A 14 -23.92 -1.28 6.23
C VAL A 14 -22.61 -0.67 5.69
N ILE A 15 -21.46 -1.28 6.03
CA ILE A 15 -20.15 -0.88 5.50
C ILE A 15 -20.07 -1.15 3.98
N GLY A 16 -20.62 -2.27 3.51
CA GLY A 16 -20.74 -2.58 2.09
C GLY A 16 -21.58 -1.56 1.31
N PHE A 17 -22.62 -0.99 1.93
CA PHE A 17 -23.46 0.05 1.32
C PHE A 17 -22.73 1.40 1.18
N ILE A 18 -21.89 1.74 2.16
CA ILE A 18 -21.02 2.92 2.12
C ILE A 18 -20.07 2.85 0.91
N CYS A 19 -19.52 1.68 0.58
CA CYS A 19 -18.48 1.56 -0.44
C CYS A 19 -18.91 1.85 -1.90
N VAL A 20 -20.22 1.90 -2.19
CA VAL A 20 -20.74 2.00 -3.58
C VAL A 20 -20.83 3.45 -4.09
N ILE A 21 -20.74 4.48 -3.23
CA ILE A 21 -21.18 5.86 -3.58
C ILE A 21 -20.05 6.92 -3.64
N TYR A 22 -18.83 6.65 -3.18
CA TYR A 22 -17.87 7.75 -2.97
C TYR A 22 -17.08 8.15 -4.21
N SER A 23 -17.43 9.31 -4.77
CA SER A 23 -16.55 10.13 -5.63
C SER A 23 -16.73 11.60 -5.22
N GLY A 24 -15.89 12.08 -4.30
CA GLY A 24 -15.78 13.50 -3.95
C GLY A 24 -16.44 13.94 -2.64
N ASP A 25 -17.28 13.11 -2.02
CA ASP A 25 -17.83 13.37 -0.68
C ASP A 25 -16.84 12.98 0.44
N PRO A 26 -16.87 13.64 1.61
CA PRO A 26 -16.08 13.24 2.78
C PRO A 26 -16.36 11.79 3.17
N LEU A 27 -15.32 11.08 3.60
CA LEU A 27 -15.44 9.70 4.03
C LEU A 27 -16.26 9.63 5.34
N PRO A 28 -17.19 8.68 5.46
CA PRO A 28 -18.07 8.62 6.62
C PRO A 28 -17.30 8.21 7.86
N HIS A 29 -17.62 8.88 8.96
CA HIS A 29 -17.13 8.52 10.27
C HIS A 29 -17.82 7.24 10.76
N ILE A 30 -17.05 6.31 11.34
CA ILE A 30 -17.57 5.06 11.90
C ILE A 30 -17.50 5.10 13.42
N GLU A 31 -18.64 4.85 14.05
CA GLU A 31 -18.73 4.60 15.48
C GLU A 31 -18.38 3.14 15.79
N TYR A 32 -17.12 2.91 16.14
CA TYR A 32 -16.66 1.59 16.60
C TYR A 32 -17.13 1.30 18.02
N THR A 33 -17.55 0.06 18.25
CA THR A 33 -17.97 -0.41 19.58
C THR A 33 -16.77 -0.55 20.51
N GLU A 34 -17.03 -0.57 21.83
CA GLU A 34 -15.97 -0.80 22.83
C GLU A 34 -15.21 -2.11 22.60
N GLN A 35 -15.87 -3.15 22.09
CA GLN A 35 -15.25 -4.44 21.83
C GLN A 35 -14.27 -4.38 20.66
N GLU A 36 -14.61 -3.60 19.63
CA GLU A 36 -13.75 -3.35 18.48
C GLU A 36 -12.54 -2.51 18.88
N ILE A 37 -12.75 -1.44 19.65
CA ILE A 37 -11.66 -0.61 20.19
C ILE A 37 -10.70 -1.44 21.05
N LYS A 38 -11.21 -2.33 21.92
CA LYS A 38 -10.37 -3.26 22.70
C LYS A 38 -9.57 -4.24 21.83
N THR A 39 -10.16 -4.69 20.73
CA THR A 39 -9.51 -5.59 19.77
C THR A 39 -8.35 -4.85 19.08
N TRP A 40 -8.60 -3.64 18.57
CA TRP A 40 -7.59 -2.75 18.02
C TRP A 40 -6.45 -2.48 19.00
N GLY A 41 -6.77 -2.04 20.23
CA GLY A 41 -5.77 -1.72 21.25
C GLY A 41 -4.86 -2.90 21.58
N THR A 42 -5.38 -4.12 21.52
CA THR A 42 -4.58 -5.35 21.69
C THR A 42 -3.57 -5.51 20.56
N VAL A 43 -3.99 -5.37 19.30
CA VAL A 43 -3.11 -5.46 18.13
C VAL A 43 -2.07 -4.34 18.13
N PHE A 44 -2.52 -3.10 18.38
CA PHE A 44 -1.68 -1.91 18.46
C PHE A 44 -0.55 -2.08 19.49
N ARG A 45 -0.88 -2.48 20.72
CA ARG A 45 0.13 -2.65 21.79
C ARG A 45 1.19 -3.69 21.47
N GLU A 46 0.80 -4.81 20.87
CA GLU A 46 1.76 -5.89 20.62
C GLU A 46 2.68 -5.57 19.43
N LEU A 47 2.14 -5.00 18.35
CA LEU A 47 2.95 -4.63 17.20
C LEU A 47 3.88 -3.44 17.48
N THR A 48 3.42 -2.43 18.22
CA THR A 48 4.25 -1.25 18.55
C THR A 48 5.48 -1.58 19.39
N LYS A 49 5.48 -2.70 20.14
CA LYS A 49 6.68 -3.22 20.82
C LYS A 49 7.73 -3.77 19.84
N LEU A 50 7.30 -4.26 18.67
CA LEU A 50 8.18 -4.91 17.69
C LEU A 50 8.73 -3.94 16.65
N TYR A 51 8.01 -2.88 16.31
CA TYR A 51 8.42 -1.95 15.24
C TYR A 51 9.84 -1.39 15.38
N PRO A 52 10.32 -0.95 16.57
CA PRO A 52 11.65 -0.38 16.69
C PRO A 52 12.78 -1.32 16.27
N THR A 53 12.56 -2.64 16.37
CA THR A 53 13.57 -3.65 16.06
C THR A 53 13.34 -4.33 14.72
N HIS A 54 12.07 -4.48 14.29
CA HIS A 54 11.71 -5.28 13.12
C HIS A 54 11.34 -4.43 11.89
N ALA A 55 10.73 -3.25 12.07
CA ALA A 55 10.26 -2.43 10.96
C ALA A 55 11.39 -1.57 10.36
N CYS A 56 11.28 -1.25 9.07
CA CYS A 56 12.23 -0.37 8.39
C CYS A 56 12.26 1.06 8.99
N LYS A 57 13.35 1.78 8.74
CA LYS A 57 13.55 3.15 9.26
C LYS A 57 12.47 4.12 8.78
N GLU A 58 11.96 3.97 7.56
CA GLU A 58 10.90 4.81 7.00
C GLU A 58 9.60 4.64 7.79
N TYR A 59 9.25 3.39 8.14
CA TYR A 59 8.10 3.10 8.98
C TYR A 59 8.26 3.74 10.37
N ASN A 60 9.41 3.53 11.03
CA ASN A 60 9.68 4.08 12.36
C ASN A 60 9.75 5.62 12.37
N HIS A 61 10.06 6.25 11.24
CA HIS A 61 10.00 7.70 11.08
C HIS A 61 8.57 8.22 10.93
N LEU A 62 7.72 7.52 10.17
CA LEU A 62 6.38 7.98 9.79
C LEU A 62 5.30 7.62 10.81
N PHE A 63 5.42 6.47 11.49
CA PHE A 63 4.43 6.01 12.45
C PHE A 63 4.18 7.00 13.60
N PRO A 64 5.20 7.65 14.21
CA PRO A 64 4.96 8.69 15.21
C PRO A 64 4.15 9.89 14.69
N LEU A 65 4.31 10.26 13.41
CA LEU A 65 3.55 11.35 12.80
C LEU A 65 2.06 11.01 12.69
N LEU A 66 1.72 9.76 12.43
CA LEU A 66 0.33 9.27 12.42
C LEU A 66 -0.28 9.23 13.84
N VAL A 67 0.53 8.92 14.85
CA VAL A 67 0.13 9.02 16.27
C VAL A 67 -0.21 10.45 16.64
N GLU A 68 0.61 11.41 16.21
CA GLU A 68 0.42 12.84 16.51
C GLU A 68 -0.74 13.47 15.72
N ASN A 69 -0.89 13.13 14.43
CA ASN A 69 -1.76 13.88 13.51
C ASN A 69 -3.03 13.12 13.07
N CYS A 70 -3.08 11.80 13.23
CA CYS A 70 -4.17 10.97 12.70
C CYS A 70 -4.89 10.14 13.77
N GLY A 71 -4.66 10.44 15.06
CA GLY A 71 -5.38 9.80 16.15
C GLY A 71 -4.99 8.35 16.43
N TYR A 72 -3.82 7.89 15.96
CA TYR A 72 -3.34 6.53 16.26
C TYR A 72 -3.02 6.39 17.75
N ASN A 73 -3.83 5.62 18.46
CA ASN A 73 -3.56 5.24 19.84
C ASN A 73 -4.30 3.93 20.19
N GLU A 74 -3.96 3.31 21.32
CA GLU A 74 -4.56 2.02 21.70
C GLU A 74 -6.05 2.10 22.10
N ASN A 75 -6.58 3.31 22.35
CA ASN A 75 -7.92 3.53 22.88
C ASN A 75 -8.90 4.08 21.84
N SER A 76 -8.46 4.27 20.59
CA SER A 76 -9.31 4.76 19.49
C SER A 76 -8.83 4.21 18.15
N ILE A 77 -9.78 3.81 17.30
CA ILE A 77 -9.49 3.41 15.92
C ILE A 77 -9.48 4.69 15.05
N PRO A 78 -8.39 4.97 14.32
CA PRO A 78 -8.31 6.13 13.43
C PRO A 78 -9.38 6.14 12.35
N GLN A 79 -9.76 7.34 11.91
CA GLN A 79 -10.80 7.54 10.90
C GLN A 79 -10.20 7.79 9.53
N PHE A 80 -10.84 7.24 8.50
CA PHE A 80 -10.29 7.26 7.14
C PHE A 80 -10.14 8.66 6.57
N GLU A 81 -11.05 9.59 6.89
CA GLU A 81 -10.97 10.97 6.40
C GLU A 81 -9.68 11.66 6.85
N ASP A 82 -9.35 11.59 8.15
CA ASP A 82 -8.15 12.20 8.72
C ASP A 82 -6.87 11.60 8.11
N ILE A 83 -6.86 10.28 7.94
CA ILE A 83 -5.73 9.57 7.34
C ILE A 83 -5.59 9.91 5.85
N SER A 84 -6.70 9.92 5.11
CA SER A 84 -6.72 10.24 3.69
C SER A 84 -6.21 11.66 3.45
N ASN A 85 -6.60 12.63 4.28
CA ASN A 85 -6.10 13.99 4.23
C ASN A 85 -4.58 14.06 4.54
N PHE A 86 -4.11 13.36 5.57
CA PHE A 86 -2.69 13.29 5.88
C PHE A 86 -1.85 12.68 4.74
N LEU A 87 -2.31 11.57 4.16
CA LEU A 87 -1.64 10.93 3.02
C LEU A 87 -1.66 11.82 1.78
N LYS A 88 -2.74 12.57 1.56
CA LYS A 88 -2.89 13.47 0.42
C LYS A 88 -1.88 14.61 0.51
N ASP A 89 -1.70 15.19 1.68
CA ASP A 89 -0.72 16.26 1.92
C ASP A 89 0.73 15.74 1.89
N SER A 90 0.96 14.49 2.29
CA SER A 90 2.30 13.88 2.32
C SER A 90 2.78 13.42 0.94
N THR A 91 1.95 12.66 0.24
CA THR A 91 2.33 11.96 -1.01
C THR A 91 1.22 11.98 -2.05
N GLY A 92 0.12 12.68 -1.84
CA GLY A 92 -1.03 12.66 -2.75
C GLY A 92 -1.80 11.33 -2.75
N PHE A 93 -1.47 10.39 -1.85
CA PHE A 93 -2.27 9.17 -1.67
C PHE A 93 -3.58 9.47 -0.94
N THR A 94 -4.63 8.73 -1.26
CA THR A 94 -5.92 8.81 -0.56
C THR A 94 -6.46 7.42 -0.27
N LEU A 95 -7.33 7.34 0.73
CA LEU A 95 -8.05 6.11 1.06
C LEU A 95 -9.42 6.11 0.37
N ARG A 96 -9.85 4.91 -0.04
CA ARG A 96 -11.22 4.67 -0.50
C ARG A 96 -11.80 3.43 0.20
N PRO A 97 -12.95 3.53 0.87
CA PRO A 97 -13.53 2.39 1.54
C PRO A 97 -14.01 1.35 0.52
N VAL A 98 -13.75 0.08 0.81
CA VAL A 98 -14.24 -1.05 0.00
C VAL A 98 -14.87 -2.13 0.88
N GLY A 99 -15.96 -2.73 0.40
CA GLY A 99 -16.76 -3.70 1.15
C GLY A 99 -16.20 -5.12 1.14
N GLY A 100 -15.11 -5.36 0.40
CA GLY A 100 -14.50 -6.67 0.24
C GLY A 100 -13.36 -6.66 -0.77
N LEU A 101 -12.91 -7.85 -1.16
CA LEU A 101 -11.79 -8.03 -2.08
C LEU A 101 -12.16 -7.56 -3.50
N LEU A 102 -11.34 -6.68 -4.06
CA LEU A 102 -11.40 -6.29 -5.46
C LEU A 102 -10.69 -7.30 -6.35
N SER A 103 -10.99 -7.28 -7.65
CA SER A 103 -10.14 -7.95 -8.62
C SER A 103 -8.74 -7.33 -8.59
N SER A 104 -7.69 -8.11 -8.87
CA SER A 104 -6.32 -7.56 -8.95
C SER A 104 -6.23 -6.39 -9.93
N ARG A 105 -6.99 -6.43 -11.02
CA ARG A 105 -7.01 -5.35 -12.01
C ARG A 105 -7.58 -4.06 -11.44
N ASP A 106 -8.70 -4.12 -10.72
CA ASP A 106 -9.36 -2.93 -10.17
C ASP A 106 -8.56 -2.35 -9.00
N PHE A 107 -8.01 -3.22 -8.15
CA PHE A 107 -7.17 -2.80 -7.04
C PHE A 107 -5.90 -2.09 -7.53
N LEU A 108 -5.16 -2.71 -8.47
CA LEU A 108 -3.95 -2.10 -9.04
C LEU A 108 -4.27 -0.82 -9.83
N ALA A 109 -5.41 -0.77 -10.52
CA ALA A 109 -5.85 0.45 -11.18
C ALA A 109 -6.02 1.60 -10.18
N GLY A 110 -6.52 1.36 -8.96
CA GLY A 110 -6.57 2.35 -7.89
C GLY A 110 -5.20 2.95 -7.55
N LEU A 111 -4.18 2.09 -7.41
CA LEU A 111 -2.81 2.54 -7.10
C LEU A 111 -2.26 3.48 -8.17
N ALA A 112 -2.66 3.33 -9.44
CA ALA A 112 -2.24 4.22 -10.52
C ALA A 112 -2.64 5.69 -10.27
N PHE A 113 -3.74 5.89 -9.55
CA PHE A 113 -4.27 7.19 -9.16
C PHE A 113 -3.88 7.61 -7.74
N ARG A 114 -2.95 6.87 -7.11
CA ARG A 114 -2.63 7.00 -5.67
C ARG A 114 -3.85 6.80 -4.77
N VAL A 115 -4.78 5.94 -5.19
CA VAL A 115 -5.96 5.58 -4.39
C VAL A 115 -5.78 4.18 -3.83
N PHE A 116 -5.73 4.07 -2.50
CA PHE A 116 -5.67 2.79 -1.82
C PHE A 116 -7.07 2.37 -1.37
N HIS A 117 -7.54 1.24 -1.90
CA HIS A 117 -8.83 0.67 -1.50
C HIS A 117 -8.64 -0.13 -0.22
N SER A 118 -9.39 0.22 0.82
CA SER A 118 -9.13 -0.26 2.18
C SER A 118 -10.43 -0.62 2.89
N THR A 119 -10.39 -1.65 3.74
CA THR A 119 -11.56 -2.09 4.50
C THR A 119 -11.67 -1.34 5.83
N GLN A 120 -12.92 -1.12 6.28
CA GLN A 120 -13.18 -0.43 7.55
C GLN A 120 -13.68 -1.35 8.67
N TYR A 121 -13.89 -2.64 8.40
CA TYR A 121 -14.27 -3.59 9.43
C TYR A 121 -13.05 -4.06 10.21
N ILE A 122 -13.24 -4.46 11.47
CA ILE A 122 -12.18 -5.03 12.30
C ILE A 122 -12.33 -6.55 12.42
N ARG A 123 -11.20 -7.25 12.57
CA ARG A 123 -11.14 -8.69 12.82
C ARG A 123 -11.90 -9.11 14.07
N HIS A 124 -12.26 -10.39 14.13
CA HIS A 124 -13.07 -10.92 15.23
C HIS A 124 -12.29 -10.92 16.57
N HIS A 125 -12.91 -10.35 17.60
CA HIS A 125 -12.31 -10.15 18.93
C HIS A 125 -11.78 -11.42 19.63
N SER A 126 -12.21 -12.62 19.22
CA SER A 126 -11.74 -13.89 19.80
C SER A 126 -10.34 -14.30 19.32
N ARG A 127 -9.84 -13.69 18.24
CA ARG A 127 -8.52 -13.95 17.67
C ARG A 127 -7.88 -12.62 17.22
N PRO A 128 -7.61 -11.68 18.13
CA PRO A 128 -7.08 -10.36 17.76
C PRO A 128 -5.73 -10.45 17.03
N LEU A 129 -4.92 -11.47 17.32
CA LEU A 129 -3.58 -11.63 16.75
C LEU A 129 -3.56 -12.41 15.43
N TYR A 130 -4.72 -12.72 14.84
CA TYR A 130 -4.81 -13.46 13.58
C TYR A 130 -6.01 -12.98 12.75
N THR A 131 -5.78 -12.72 11.45
CA THR A 131 -6.86 -12.49 10.49
C THR A 131 -6.49 -13.10 9.13
N PRO A 132 -7.41 -13.82 8.46
CA PRO A 132 -7.22 -14.28 7.09
C PRO A 132 -7.61 -13.23 6.04
N GLU A 133 -8.40 -12.22 6.43
CA GLU A 133 -8.86 -11.14 5.56
C GLU A 133 -8.21 -9.82 6.01
N PRO A 134 -7.88 -8.89 5.08
CA PRO A 134 -7.33 -7.60 5.42
C PRO A 134 -8.41 -6.76 6.11
N ASP A 135 -8.31 -6.62 7.43
CA ASP A 135 -9.17 -5.79 8.28
C ASP A 135 -8.51 -4.44 8.55
N ILE A 136 -9.22 -3.50 9.16
CA ILE A 136 -8.70 -2.14 9.42
C ILE A 136 -7.37 -2.13 10.20
N CYS A 137 -7.09 -3.12 11.06
CA CYS A 137 -5.79 -3.22 11.72
C CYS A 137 -4.66 -3.43 10.70
N HIS A 138 -4.87 -4.32 9.73
CA HIS A 138 -3.91 -4.57 8.65
C HIS A 138 -3.68 -3.32 7.80
N GLU A 139 -4.75 -2.63 7.45
CA GLU A 139 -4.68 -1.45 6.59
C GLU A 139 -3.93 -0.30 7.28
N LEU A 140 -4.35 0.04 8.50
CA LEU A 140 -3.85 1.21 9.21
C LEU A 140 -2.45 0.97 9.80
N LEU A 141 -2.17 -0.22 10.33
CA LEU A 141 -0.88 -0.50 10.94
C LEU A 141 0.13 -1.03 9.92
N GLY A 142 -0.31 -1.69 8.84
CA GLY A 142 0.56 -2.22 7.80
C GLY A 142 0.84 -1.20 6.70
N HIS A 143 -0.19 -0.84 5.94
CA HIS A 143 -0.02 -0.09 4.69
C HIS A 143 0.16 1.42 4.88
N VAL A 144 -0.74 2.05 5.64
CA VAL A 144 -0.84 3.52 5.73
C VAL A 144 0.49 4.21 6.06
N PRO A 145 1.31 3.73 7.03
CA PRO A 145 2.55 4.42 7.38
C PRO A 145 3.51 4.57 6.21
N LEU A 146 3.63 3.56 5.34
CA LEU A 146 4.55 3.63 4.21
C LEU A 146 3.96 4.35 3.00
N PHE A 147 2.64 4.48 2.86
CA PHE A 147 2.08 5.38 1.85
C PHE A 147 2.40 6.85 2.10
N ALA A 148 2.78 7.23 3.33
CA ALA A 148 3.31 8.56 3.62
C ALA A 148 4.78 8.75 3.20
N ASN A 149 5.49 7.69 2.78
CA ASN A 149 6.84 7.78 2.24
C ASN A 149 6.81 8.05 0.71
N PRO A 150 7.46 9.11 0.21
CA PRO A 150 7.42 9.44 -1.23
C PRO A 150 7.96 8.34 -2.16
N ALA A 151 9.05 7.65 -1.79
CA ALA A 151 9.62 6.59 -2.62
C ALA A 151 8.71 5.36 -2.66
N PHE A 152 8.13 5.00 -1.52
CA PHE A 152 7.17 3.90 -1.41
C PHE A 152 5.87 4.17 -2.18
N ALA A 153 5.31 5.36 -2.00
CA ALA A 153 4.15 5.84 -2.74
C ALA A 153 4.41 5.80 -4.25
N GLN A 154 5.59 6.23 -4.70
CA GLN A 154 5.94 6.23 -6.12
C GLN A 154 5.99 4.80 -6.68
N PHE A 155 6.72 3.86 -6.07
CA PHE A 155 6.79 2.52 -6.64
C PHE A 155 5.44 1.79 -6.58
N SER A 156 4.64 2.04 -5.53
CA SER A 156 3.27 1.51 -5.44
C SER A 156 2.41 2.01 -6.61
N GLN A 157 2.55 3.31 -6.95
CA GLN A 157 1.91 3.89 -8.12
C GLN A 157 2.46 3.30 -9.44
N GLU A 158 3.76 3.00 -9.55
CA GLU A 158 4.33 2.38 -10.75
C GLU A 158 3.72 0.99 -11.03
N ILE A 159 3.46 0.17 -9.99
CA ILE A 159 2.74 -1.10 -10.16
C ILE A 159 1.35 -0.83 -10.76
N GLY A 160 0.65 0.17 -10.23
CA GLY A 160 -0.67 0.56 -10.73
C GLY A 160 -0.63 1.05 -12.18
N LEU A 161 0.27 1.97 -12.52
CA LEU A 161 0.43 2.48 -13.88
C LEU A 161 0.83 1.37 -14.87
N ALA A 162 1.68 0.44 -14.46
CA ALA A 162 2.07 -0.71 -15.27
C ALA A 162 0.85 -1.59 -15.62
N SER A 163 -0.09 -1.74 -14.68
CA SER A 163 -1.30 -2.56 -14.82
C SER A 163 -2.33 -2.02 -15.84
N LEU A 164 -2.38 -0.70 -16.05
CA LEU A 164 -3.37 -0.09 -16.93
C LEU A 164 -3.18 -0.55 -18.38
N GLY A 165 -4.20 -1.21 -18.92
CA GLY A 165 -4.18 -1.79 -20.27
C GLY A 165 -3.27 -3.01 -20.44
N ALA A 166 -2.73 -3.57 -19.35
CA ALA A 166 -1.91 -4.79 -19.41
C ALA A 166 -2.78 -6.05 -19.62
N PRO A 167 -2.28 -7.07 -20.33
CA PRO A 167 -2.95 -8.36 -20.43
C PRO A 167 -3.01 -9.11 -19.08
N ASP A 168 -3.93 -10.05 -18.93
CA ASP A 168 -4.21 -10.71 -17.64
C ASP A 168 -3.01 -11.46 -17.04
N ASP A 169 -2.14 -12.04 -17.87
CA ASP A 169 -0.93 -12.71 -17.42
C ASP A 169 0.05 -11.73 -16.75
N TYR A 170 0.15 -10.50 -17.27
CA TYR A 170 0.93 -9.43 -16.66
C TYR A 170 0.24 -8.84 -15.42
N ILE A 171 -1.09 -8.77 -15.38
CA ILE A 171 -1.82 -8.40 -14.15
C ILE A 171 -1.49 -9.39 -13.04
N LYS A 172 -1.49 -10.70 -13.33
CA LYS A 172 -1.12 -11.72 -12.35
C LYS A 172 0.32 -11.51 -11.86
N LYS A 173 1.29 -11.29 -12.77
CA LYS A 173 2.69 -11.02 -12.39
C LYS A 173 2.84 -9.76 -11.54
N LEU A 174 2.14 -8.67 -11.90
CA LEU A 174 2.16 -7.42 -11.13
C LEU A 174 1.52 -7.58 -9.75
N ALA A 175 0.42 -8.34 -9.64
CA ALA A 175 -0.19 -8.67 -8.36
C ALA A 175 0.74 -9.52 -7.49
N THR A 176 1.48 -10.45 -8.08
CA THR A 176 2.52 -11.22 -7.36
C THR A 176 3.70 -10.33 -6.94
N CYS A 177 4.11 -9.37 -7.77
CA CYS A 177 5.12 -8.38 -7.38
C CYS A 177 4.62 -7.52 -6.21
N TYR A 178 3.36 -7.09 -6.24
CA TYR A 178 2.71 -6.37 -5.15
C TYR A 178 2.73 -7.20 -3.85
N TRP A 179 2.36 -8.48 -3.94
CA TRP A 179 2.39 -9.42 -2.81
C TRP A 179 3.80 -9.51 -2.18
N PHE A 180 4.83 -9.73 -2.99
CA PHE A 180 6.20 -9.88 -2.46
C PHE A 180 6.93 -8.56 -2.19
N THR A 181 6.26 -7.42 -2.37
CA THR A 181 6.79 -6.10 -2.01
C THR A 181 5.89 -5.41 -0.99
N VAL A 182 4.78 -4.83 -1.44
CA VAL A 182 3.86 -4.06 -0.59
C VAL A 182 3.26 -4.90 0.55
N GLU A 183 2.98 -6.19 0.34
CA GLU A 183 2.42 -7.07 1.40
C GLU A 183 3.48 -7.76 2.27
N PHE A 184 4.48 -8.39 1.64
CA PHE A 184 5.46 -9.26 2.33
C PHE A 184 6.91 -8.91 2.00
N GLY A 185 7.19 -7.65 1.67
CA GLY A 185 8.53 -7.21 1.35
C GLY A 185 9.44 -7.02 2.57
N LEU A 186 10.70 -7.42 2.40
CA LEU A 186 11.81 -7.13 3.31
C LEU A 186 12.79 -6.17 2.64
N CYS A 187 13.51 -5.37 3.41
CA CYS A 187 14.57 -4.51 2.91
C CYS A 187 15.85 -4.66 3.71
N ARG A 188 16.98 -4.31 3.09
CA ARG A 188 18.29 -4.26 3.76
C ARG A 188 18.61 -2.82 4.14
N GLN A 189 18.88 -2.58 5.42
CA GLN A 189 19.23 -1.26 5.95
C GLN A 189 20.40 -1.42 6.91
N ASP A 190 21.51 -0.73 6.65
CA ASP A 190 22.73 -0.81 7.46
C ASP A 190 23.22 -2.25 7.70
N SER A 191 23.09 -3.09 6.66
CA SER A 191 23.37 -4.54 6.67
C SER A 191 22.39 -5.41 7.47
N GLU A 192 21.40 -4.84 8.13
CA GLU A 192 20.32 -5.56 8.80
C GLU A 192 19.11 -5.77 7.88
N LEU A 193 18.36 -6.84 8.11
CA LEU A 193 17.06 -7.07 7.47
C LEU A 193 15.96 -6.39 8.28
N LYS A 194 15.06 -5.69 7.59
CA LYS A 194 13.88 -5.04 8.17
C LYS A 194 12.65 -5.32 7.33
N ALA A 195 11.49 -5.41 7.98
CA ALA A 195 10.21 -5.56 7.33
C ALA A 195 9.65 -4.21 6.86
N TYR A 196 9.07 -4.22 5.67
CA TYR A 196 8.27 -3.10 5.17
C TYR A 196 6.91 -3.56 4.62
N GLY A 197 6.74 -4.86 4.34
CA GLY A 197 5.46 -5.38 3.88
C GLY A 197 4.33 -5.22 4.91
N ALA A 198 3.16 -4.78 4.47
CA ALA A 198 2.00 -4.55 5.33
C ALA A 198 1.49 -5.82 6.03
N GLY A 199 1.50 -6.96 5.35
CA GLY A 199 1.20 -8.26 5.93
C GLY A 199 2.14 -8.62 7.08
N LEU A 200 3.43 -8.27 6.96
CA LEU A 200 4.40 -8.43 8.05
C LEU A 200 4.12 -7.46 9.19
N LEU A 201 3.99 -6.17 8.88
CA LEU A 201 3.83 -5.10 9.86
C LEU A 201 2.49 -5.15 10.61
N SER A 202 1.55 -5.97 10.17
CA SER A 202 0.25 -6.18 10.81
C SER A 202 0.07 -7.57 11.45
N SER A 203 1.09 -8.42 11.37
CA SER A 203 1.09 -9.80 11.87
C SER A 203 2.29 -10.05 12.79
N ILE A 204 2.03 -10.14 14.10
CA ILE A 204 3.09 -10.32 15.12
C ILE A 204 3.96 -11.55 14.82
N GLY A 205 3.32 -12.69 14.57
CA GLY A 205 4.02 -13.95 14.37
C GLY A 205 4.80 -13.97 13.05
N GLU A 206 4.23 -13.41 11.99
CA GLU A 206 4.90 -13.39 10.69
C GLU A 206 6.01 -12.34 10.61
N LEU A 207 5.86 -11.22 11.33
CA LEU A 207 6.93 -10.23 11.47
C LEU A 207 8.19 -10.85 12.09
N GLN A 208 8.03 -11.64 13.16
CA GLN A 208 9.15 -12.33 13.80
C GLN A 208 9.69 -13.46 12.93
N TYR A 209 8.81 -14.24 12.30
CA TYR A 209 9.19 -15.34 11.42
C TYR A 209 9.99 -14.87 10.20
N SER A 210 9.56 -13.80 9.54
CA SER A 210 10.19 -13.26 8.32
C SER A 210 11.63 -12.79 8.51
N LEU A 211 12.01 -12.44 9.75
CA LEU A 211 13.35 -12.00 10.13
C LEU A 211 14.16 -13.08 10.87
N SER A 212 13.66 -14.31 10.93
CA SER A 212 14.39 -15.46 11.45
C SER A 212 15.25 -16.13 10.36
N ASP A 213 15.99 -17.18 10.72
CA ASP A 213 16.77 -17.98 9.77
C ASP A 213 15.94 -19.07 9.06
N GLN A 214 14.61 -19.09 9.26
CA GLN A 214 13.72 -20.13 8.73
C GLN A 214 13.30 -19.93 7.26
N PRO A 215 12.85 -18.73 6.83
CA PRO A 215 12.37 -18.56 5.46
C PRO A 215 13.52 -18.42 4.45
N GLU A 216 13.23 -18.74 3.19
CA GLU A 216 14.15 -18.49 2.08
C GLU A 216 14.12 -16.99 1.70
N LEU A 217 15.29 -16.38 1.54
CA LEU A 217 15.41 -14.98 1.13
C LEU A 217 15.97 -14.86 -0.29
N LYS A 218 15.28 -14.12 -1.16
CA LYS A 218 15.70 -13.88 -2.55
C LYS A 218 15.84 -12.38 -2.83
N PRO A 219 16.75 -11.96 -3.72
CA PRO A 219 16.75 -10.58 -4.19
C PRO A 219 15.49 -10.29 -5.01
N PHE A 220 14.90 -9.12 -4.83
CA PHE A 220 13.74 -8.70 -5.64
C PHE A 220 14.13 -8.52 -7.11
N ASP A 221 13.42 -9.24 -7.99
CA ASP A 221 13.48 -9.14 -9.45
C ASP A 221 12.07 -9.39 -10.01
N PRO A 222 11.38 -8.39 -10.57
CA PRO A 222 10.01 -8.54 -11.05
C PRO A 222 9.77 -9.70 -12.03
N GLU A 223 10.76 -10.08 -12.86
CA GLU A 223 10.59 -11.19 -13.81
C GLU A 223 10.58 -12.56 -13.15
N VAL A 224 11.29 -12.68 -12.02
CA VAL A 224 11.37 -13.89 -11.19
C VAL A 224 10.25 -13.87 -10.15
N THR A 225 10.15 -12.79 -9.39
CA THR A 225 9.15 -12.58 -8.35
C THR A 225 7.73 -12.72 -8.92
N GLY A 226 7.44 -12.14 -10.09
CA GLY A 226 6.11 -12.22 -10.71
C GLY A 226 5.63 -13.63 -11.08
N LYS A 227 6.51 -14.65 -11.01
CA LYS A 227 6.21 -16.07 -11.27
C LYS A 227 6.19 -16.91 -10.00
N GLN A 228 6.56 -16.35 -8.85
CA GLN A 228 6.65 -17.09 -7.59
C GLN A 228 5.25 -17.44 -7.08
N GLU A 229 5.02 -18.72 -6.79
CA GLU A 229 3.81 -19.19 -6.12
C GLU A 229 3.91 -18.97 -4.60
N TYR A 230 2.77 -18.75 -3.95
CA TYR A 230 2.70 -18.46 -2.52
C TYR A 230 1.44 -19.00 -1.84
N PRO A 231 1.53 -19.40 -0.56
CA PRO A 231 0.37 -19.71 0.26
C PRO A 231 -0.34 -18.41 0.71
N ILE A 232 -1.67 -18.49 0.88
CA ILE A 232 -2.49 -17.37 1.37
C ILE A 232 -2.79 -17.51 2.87
N THR A 233 -2.75 -18.73 3.42
CA THR A 233 -3.18 -19.05 4.79
C THR A 233 -2.06 -19.41 5.75
N GLU A 234 -0.83 -19.47 5.26
CA GLU A 234 0.37 -19.87 6.01
C GLU A 234 1.44 -18.80 5.86
N TYR A 235 2.44 -18.80 6.75
CA TYR A 235 3.58 -17.90 6.63
C TYR A 235 4.33 -18.15 5.33
N GLN A 236 4.81 -17.08 4.71
CA GLN A 236 5.45 -17.19 3.40
C GLN A 236 6.76 -17.99 3.51
N PRO A 237 6.94 -19.06 2.71
CA PRO A 237 8.19 -19.82 2.75
C PRO A 237 9.36 -19.04 2.13
N THR A 238 9.07 -18.02 1.31
CA THR A 238 10.05 -17.20 0.61
C THR A 238 9.67 -15.73 0.75
N TYR A 239 10.65 -14.88 1.08
CA TYR A 239 10.53 -13.43 1.06
C TYR A 239 11.51 -12.81 0.07
N PHE A 240 11.15 -11.66 -0.51
CA PHE A 240 12.02 -10.91 -1.41
C PHE A 240 12.59 -9.68 -0.71
N VAL A 241 13.90 -9.50 -0.84
CA VAL A 241 14.67 -8.43 -0.22
C VAL A 241 14.93 -7.32 -1.23
N ALA A 242 14.50 -6.12 -0.88
CA ALA A 242 14.78 -4.87 -1.58
C ALA A 242 16.07 -4.24 -1.05
N GLU A 243 16.93 -3.75 -1.94
CA GLU A 243 18.11 -2.96 -1.55
C GLU A 243 17.70 -1.52 -1.17
N SER A 244 16.74 -0.96 -1.89
CA SER A 244 16.08 0.30 -1.55
C SER A 244 14.72 0.40 -2.27
N PHE A 245 13.86 1.31 -1.83
CA PHE A 245 12.61 1.59 -2.55
C PHE A 245 12.85 2.16 -3.95
N ASP A 246 13.95 2.89 -4.17
CA ASP A 246 14.35 3.36 -5.49
C ASP A 246 14.80 2.22 -6.41
N ASP A 247 15.53 1.22 -5.89
CA ASP A 247 15.88 0.02 -6.66
C ASP A 247 14.64 -0.78 -7.08
N VAL A 248 13.67 -0.95 -6.16
CA VAL A 248 12.38 -1.59 -6.46
C VAL A 248 11.65 -0.83 -7.56
N LYS A 249 11.56 0.50 -7.44
CA LYS A 249 10.94 1.38 -8.43
C LYS A 249 11.60 1.23 -9.81
N GLU A 250 12.93 1.30 -9.88
CA GLU A 250 13.66 1.18 -11.15
C GLU A 250 13.46 -0.18 -11.81
N LYS A 251 13.50 -1.27 -11.03
CA LYS A 251 13.23 -2.62 -11.53
C LYS A 251 11.80 -2.77 -12.04
N LEU A 252 10.82 -2.22 -11.32
CA LEU A 252 9.41 -2.22 -11.76
C LEU A 252 9.21 -1.41 -13.05
N ILE A 253 9.87 -0.25 -13.20
CA ILE A 253 9.82 0.54 -14.45
C ILE A 253 10.41 -0.27 -15.61
N LYS A 254 11.56 -0.93 -15.41
CA LYS A 254 12.17 -1.80 -16.43
C LYS A 254 11.23 -2.94 -16.82
N PHE A 255 10.59 -3.59 -15.84
CA PHE A 255 9.60 -4.64 -16.09
C PHE A 255 8.35 -4.11 -16.80
N ALA A 256 7.87 -2.92 -16.43
CA ALA A 256 6.72 -2.29 -17.07
C ALA A 256 6.95 -2.04 -18.57
N ASN A 257 8.20 -1.78 -18.97
CA ASN A 257 8.58 -1.61 -20.38
C ASN A 257 8.56 -2.92 -21.19
N THR A 258 8.57 -4.10 -20.55
CA THR A 258 8.43 -5.39 -21.25
C THR A 258 6.97 -5.77 -21.49
N ILE A 259 6.01 -5.06 -20.88
CA ILE A 259 4.58 -5.32 -21.04
C ILE A 259 4.18 -4.91 -22.47
N PRO A 260 3.49 -5.77 -23.25
CA PRO A 260 3.15 -5.51 -24.64
C PRO A 260 2.00 -4.49 -24.78
N LYS A 261 2.27 -3.22 -24.46
CA LYS A 261 1.36 -2.08 -24.61
C LYS A 261 1.73 -1.27 -25.85
N LYS A 262 0.73 -0.80 -26.60
CA LYS A 262 0.93 0.02 -27.81
C LYS A 262 1.03 1.53 -27.53
N PHE A 263 1.05 1.92 -26.27
CA PHE A 263 0.99 3.31 -25.83
C PHE A 263 1.78 3.50 -24.54
N GLY A 264 2.29 4.72 -24.35
CA GLY A 264 2.82 5.16 -23.06
C GLY A 264 1.68 5.61 -22.13
N ILE A 265 1.94 5.61 -20.83
CA ILE A 265 1.00 6.10 -19.82
C ILE A 265 1.73 7.10 -18.95
N ARG A 266 1.09 8.24 -18.67
CA ARG A 266 1.58 9.24 -17.73
C ARG A 266 0.47 9.65 -16.79
N TYR A 267 0.77 9.68 -15.48
CA TYR A 267 -0.12 10.30 -14.51
C TYR A 267 0.05 11.83 -14.53
N ASN A 268 -1.07 12.56 -14.59
CA ASN A 268 -1.12 13.99 -14.42
C ASN A 268 -1.62 14.31 -12.99
N PRO A 269 -0.73 14.79 -12.09
CA PRO A 269 -1.11 15.05 -10.70
C PRO A 269 -2.04 16.26 -10.54
N TYR A 270 -2.02 17.23 -11.46
CA TYR A 270 -2.86 18.43 -11.37
C TYR A 270 -4.35 18.10 -11.59
N THR A 271 -4.63 17.21 -12.52
CA THR A 271 -5.99 16.79 -12.88
C THR A 271 -6.35 15.42 -12.33
N GLN A 272 -5.43 14.79 -11.59
CA GLN A 272 -5.55 13.43 -11.06
C GLN A 272 -6.02 12.42 -12.12
N SER A 273 -5.47 12.54 -13.34
CA SER A 273 -5.91 11.75 -14.48
C SER A 273 -4.74 11.04 -15.17
N VAL A 274 -5.07 10.00 -15.93
CA VAL A 274 -4.09 9.25 -16.71
C VAL A 274 -4.15 9.70 -18.17
N GLN A 275 -2.99 10.13 -18.68
CA GLN A 275 -2.79 10.49 -20.07
C GLN A 275 -2.21 9.31 -20.83
N VAL A 276 -2.91 8.88 -21.88
CA VAL A 276 -2.38 7.94 -22.87
C VAL A 276 -1.50 8.71 -23.84
N LEU A 277 -0.26 8.26 -24.00
CA LEU A 277 0.73 8.85 -24.91
C LEU A 277 0.80 7.97 -26.16
N ASP A 278 -0.03 8.29 -27.15
CA ASP A 278 -0.16 7.54 -28.42
C ASP A 278 -0.05 8.43 -29.67
N SER A 279 0.10 9.74 -29.50
CA SER A 279 0.25 10.71 -30.59
C SER A 279 1.51 11.56 -30.48
N LYS A 280 2.03 12.02 -31.64
CA LYS A 280 3.20 12.92 -31.70
C LYS A 280 2.96 14.24 -30.95
N LEU A 281 1.72 14.75 -30.99
CA LEU A 281 1.36 16.01 -30.33
C LEU A 281 1.51 15.90 -28.80
N GLN A 282 0.95 14.85 -28.19
CA GLN A 282 1.07 14.62 -26.74
C GLN A 282 2.53 14.42 -26.32
N LEU A 283 3.34 13.75 -27.13
CA LEU A 283 4.77 13.58 -26.86
C LEU A 283 5.53 14.90 -26.94
N GLN A 284 5.17 15.79 -27.89
CA GLN A 284 5.74 17.13 -27.98
C GLN A 284 5.34 18.00 -26.78
N GLU A 285 4.08 17.95 -26.35
CA GLU A 285 3.62 18.65 -25.13
C GLU A 285 4.36 18.17 -23.88
N LEU A 286 4.55 16.86 -23.73
CA LEU A 286 5.36 16.29 -22.65
C LEU A 286 6.81 16.78 -22.69
N ALA A 287 7.45 16.74 -23.86
CA ALA A 287 8.83 17.20 -24.03
C ALA A 287 8.99 18.68 -23.69
N ASN A 288 8.03 19.53 -24.09
CA ASN A 288 8.03 20.95 -23.77
C ASN A 288 7.89 21.18 -22.26
N ASN A 289 6.99 20.45 -21.58
CA ASN A 289 6.81 20.53 -20.14
C ASN A 289 8.11 20.14 -19.40
N ILE A 290 8.75 19.04 -19.79
CA ILE A 290 10.04 18.61 -19.21
C ILE A 290 11.12 19.66 -19.47
N SER A 291 11.16 20.26 -20.66
CA SER A 291 12.10 21.33 -20.98
C SER A 291 11.93 22.55 -20.08
N ASN A 292 10.69 22.91 -19.73
CA ASN A 292 10.42 24.01 -18.80
C ASN A 292 10.92 23.70 -17.38
N GLU A 293 10.67 22.49 -16.88
CA GLU A 293 11.19 22.04 -15.57
C GLU A 293 12.74 22.05 -15.55
N LEU A 294 13.37 21.58 -16.63
CA LEU A 294 14.84 21.63 -16.77
C LEU A 294 15.37 23.07 -16.81
N GLN A 295 14.64 24.02 -17.38
CA GLN A 295 15.01 25.43 -17.35
C GLN A 295 14.95 26.01 -15.93
N ILE A 296 13.91 25.67 -15.16
CA ILE A 296 13.80 26.06 -13.74
C ILE A 296 14.99 25.50 -12.95
N LEU A 297 15.30 24.21 -13.14
CA LEU A 297 16.45 23.57 -12.48
C LEU A 297 17.76 24.29 -12.82
N ARG A 298 18.03 24.52 -14.11
CA ARG A 298 19.25 25.23 -14.56
C ARG A 298 19.34 26.64 -14.01
N TYR A 299 18.23 27.37 -14.00
CA TYR A 299 18.16 28.72 -13.45
C TYR A 299 18.49 28.73 -11.95
N THR A 300 17.96 27.79 -11.19
CA THR A 300 18.20 27.66 -9.75
C THR A 300 19.62 27.20 -9.45
N LEU A 301 20.16 26.24 -10.20
CA LEU A 301 21.55 25.78 -10.04
C LEU A 301 22.58 26.91 -10.22
N ASN A 302 22.31 27.87 -11.11
CA ASN A 302 23.18 29.03 -11.27
C ASN A 302 23.07 30.07 -10.14
N LYS A 303 22.07 29.96 -9.26
CA LYS A 303 21.83 30.87 -8.14
C LYS A 303 22.26 30.32 -6.79
N VAL A 304 22.26 29.00 -6.64
CA VAL A 304 22.66 28.32 -5.40
C VAL A 304 24.14 28.01 -5.51
N GLU A 305 24.96 28.72 -4.73
CA GLU A 305 26.41 28.46 -4.58
C GLU A 305 26.69 27.14 -3.84
#